data_AF-A0A392MBD3-F1
#
_entry.id   AF-A0A392MBD3-F1
#
_cell.length_a   1.000
_cell.length_b   1.000
_cell.length_c   1.000
_cell.angle_alpha   90.00
_cell.angle_beta   90.00
_cell.angle_gamma   90.00
#
_symmetry.space_group_name_H-M   'P 1'
#
loop_
_entity.id
_entity.type
_entity.pdbx_description
1 polymer ?
#
loop_
_entity_poly.entity_id
_entity_poly.type
_entity_poly.pdbx_seq_one_letter_code
_entity_poly.pdbx_strand_id
1 'polypeptide(L)' 'ENWTLEYTRLKAKIDLLQRNHRHYMGEDLATMSLKELQCLEQQLDTGLKNIRSRRVGLH' A
#
# COMPACT_ATOMS: atom_id res chain seq x y z
N GLU A 1 22.93 -15.68 -16.85
CA GLU A 1 22.02 -16.54 -16.06
C GLU A 1 21.26 -15.86 -14.92
N ASN A 2 21.50 -14.60 -14.53
CA ASN A 2 20.75 -13.96 -13.42
C ASN A 2 19.39 -13.34 -13.82
N TRP A 3 19.09 -13.25 -15.12
CA TRP A 3 17.89 -12.52 -15.59
C TRP A 3 16.57 -13.12 -15.13
N THR A 4 16.45 -14.45 -15.09
CA THR A 4 15.22 -15.13 -14.63
C THR A 4 14.95 -14.88 -13.16
N LEU A 5 16.01 -14.84 -12.33
CA LEU A 5 15.90 -14.56 -10.90
C LEU A 5 15.49 -13.11 -10.65
N GLU A 6 16.16 -12.15 -11.30
CA GLU A 6 15.81 -10.73 -11.19
C GLU A 6 14.39 -10.45 -11.70
N TYR A 7 13.98 -11.10 -12.79
CA TYR A 7 12.62 -11.01 -13.29
C TYR A 7 11.60 -11.51 -12.26
N THR A 8 11.84 -12.68 -11.66
CA THR A 8 10.94 -13.26 -10.65
C THR A 8 10.82 -12.34 -9.43
N ARG A 9 11.94 -11.76 -8.99
CA ARG A 9 11.98 -10.80 -7.88
C ARG A 9 11.18 -9.53 -8.19
N LEU A 10 11.35 -8.98 -9.39
CA LEU A 10 10.63 -7.79 -9.83
C LEU A 10 9.13 -8.07 -9.97
N LYS A 11 8.75 -9.20 -10.54
CA LYS A 11 7.35 -9.62 -10.68
C LYS A 11 6.67 -9.75 -9.31
N ALA A 12 7.32 -10.41 -8.35
CA ALA A 12 6.79 -10.53 -6.99
C ALA A 12 6.60 -9.16 -6.32
N LYS A 13 7.53 -8.22 -6.54
CA LYS A 13 7.41 -6.85 -6.03
C LYS A 13 6.22 -6.11 -6.66
N ILE A 14 6.01 -6.24 -7.96
CA ILE A 14 4.86 -5.66 -8.67
C ILE A 14 3.56 -6.23 -8.11
N ASP A 15 3.47 -7.54 -7.94
CA ASP A 15 2.26 -8.20 -7.44
C ASP A 15 1.93 -7.81 -6.01
N LEU A 16 2.95 -7.61 -5.16
CA LEU A 16 2.79 -7.05 -3.83
C LEU A 16 2.25 -5.61 -3.88
N LEU A 17 2.84 -4.75 -4.72
CA LEU A 17 2.42 -3.36 -4.85
C LEU A 17 0.98 -3.23 -5.36
N GLN A 18 0.60 -4.05 -6.34
CA GLN A 18 -0.76 -4.08 -6.88
C GLN A 18 -1.78 -4.53 -5.84
N ARG A 19 -1.47 -5.56 -5.03
CA ARG A 19 -2.33 -5.97 -3.91
C ARG A 19 -2.50 -4.87 -2.88
N ASN A 20 -1.40 -4.24 -2.47
CA ASN A 20 -1.45 -3.14 -1.51
C ASN A 20 -2.28 -1.97 -2.03
N HIS A 21 -2.15 -1.63 -3.32
CA HIS A 21 -2.97 -0.58 -3.94
C HIS A 21 -4.46 -0.88 -3.83
N ARG A 22 -4.88 -2.12 -4.13
CA ARG A 22 -6.28 -2.54 -3.96
C ARG A 22 -6.76 -2.40 -2.52
N HIS A 23 -5.97 -2.84 -1.55
CA HIS A 23 -6.30 -2.65 -0.13
C HIS A 23 -6.47 -1.16 0.24
N TYR A 24 -5.57 -0.28 -0.23
CA TYR A 24 -5.70 1.16 0.00
C TYR A 24 -6.96 1.77 -0.64
N MET A 25 -7.45 1.18 -1.73
CA MET A 25 -8.71 1.56 -2.39
C MET A 25 -9.95 0.92 -1.76
N GLY A 26 -9.78 0.12 -0.70
CA GLY A 26 -10.89 -0.56 -0.01
C GLY A 26 -11.34 -1.87 -0.64
N GLU A 27 -10.53 -2.43 -1.55
CA GLU A 27 -10.80 -3.70 -2.24
C GLU A 27 -10.08 -4.87 -1.55
N ASP A 28 -10.52 -6.12 -1.80
CA ASP A 28 -9.94 -7.38 -1.29
C ASP A 28 -9.80 -7.51 0.25
N LEU A 29 -10.44 -6.62 1.02
CA LEU A 29 -10.32 -6.53 2.47
C LEU A 29 -10.84 -7.76 3.24
N ALA A 30 -11.73 -8.55 2.62
CA ALA A 30 -12.33 -9.74 3.25
C ALA A 30 -11.30 -10.81 3.66
N THR A 31 -10.14 -10.81 3.01
CA THR A 31 -9.04 -11.76 3.31
C THR A 31 -8.07 -11.25 4.36
N MET A 32 -8.20 -9.99 4.80
CA MET A 32 -7.32 -9.38 5.78
C MET A 32 -7.77 -9.72 7.20
N SER A 33 -6.80 -10.00 8.07
CA SER A 33 -7.05 -10.11 9.50
C SER A 33 -7.38 -8.75 10.13
N LEU A 34 -8.02 -8.76 11.29
CA LEU A 34 -8.34 -7.53 12.04
C LEU A 34 -7.08 -6.66 12.29
N LYS A 35 -5.94 -7.30 12.59
CA LYS A 35 -4.68 -6.59 12.82
C LYS A 35 -4.18 -5.89 11.54
N GLU A 36 -4.30 -6.54 10.39
CA GLU A 36 -3.91 -5.95 9.11
C GLU A 36 -4.82 -4.80 8.71
N LEU A 37 -6.13 -4.91 8.99
CA LEU A 37 -7.09 -3.83 8.77
C LEU A 37 -6.79 -2.61 9.66
N GLN A 38 -6.46 -2.82 10.94
CA GLN A 38 -6.04 -1.75 11.84
C GLN A 38 -4.76 -1.05 11.35
N CYS A 39 -3.77 -1.82 10.88
CA CYS A 39 -2.57 -1.24 10.27
C CYS A 39 -2.88 -0.47 9.00
N LEU A 40 -3.78 -0.97 8.15
CA LEU A 40 -4.21 -0.30 6.92
C LEU A 40 -4.88 1.05 7.23
N GLU A 41 -5.79 1.08 8.20
CA GLU A 41 -6.47 2.30 8.64
C GLU A 41 -5.46 3.35 9.16
N GLN A 42 -4.52 2.94 10.01
CA GLN A 42 -3.49 3.83 10.53
C GLN A 42 -2.59 4.41 9.42
N GLN A 43 -2.25 3.60 8.41
CA GLN A 43 -1.45 4.05 7.27
C GLN A 43 -2.21 5.07 6.42
N LEU A 44 -3.50 4.83 6.16
CA LEU A 44 -4.35 5.77 5.42
C LEU A 44 -4.52 7.09 6.18
N ASP A 45 -4.81 7.06 7.47
CA ASP A 45 -4.94 8.26 8.30
C ASP A 45 -3.65 9.09 8.31
N THR A 46 -2.50 8.43 8.51
CA THR A 46 -1.18 9.09 8.47
C THR A 46 -0.89 9.70 7.10
N GLY A 47 -1.16 8.98 6.01
CA GLY A 47 -0.99 9.47 4.65
C GLY A 47 -1.87 10.69 4.35
N LEU A 48 -3.14 10.64 4.74
CA LEU A 48 -4.08 11.74 4.57
C LEU A 48 -3.70 12.96 5.40
N LYS A 49 -3.27 12.78 6.65
CA LYS A 49 -2.73 13.86 7.49
C LYS A 49 -1.55 14.53 6.81
N ASN A 50 -0.59 13.76 6.29
CA ASN A 50 0.58 14.32 5.58
C ASN A 50 0.19 15.11 4.33
N ILE A 51 -0.75 14.60 3.52
CA ILE A 51 -1.25 15.31 2.33
C ILE A 51 -1.96 16.60 2.73
N ARG A 52 -2.83 16.55 3.75
CA ARG A 52 -3.54 17.72 4.25
C ARG A 52 -2.58 18.76 4.82
N SER A 53 -1.62 18.36 5.65
CA SER A 53 -0.61 19.28 6.20
C SER A 53 0.19 19.97 5.11
N ARG A 54 0.57 19.25 4.04
CA ARG A 54 1.24 19.86 2.88
C ARG A 54 0.35 20.83 2.11
N ARG A 55 -0.95 20.54 1.98
CA ARG A 55 -1.91 21.40 1.28
C ARG A 55 -2.32 22.63 2.11
N VAL A 56 -2.50 22.46 3.41
CA VAL A 56 -2.95 23.50 4.35
C VAL A 56 -1.78 24.41 4.75
N GLY A 57 -0.54 23.90 4.85
CA GLY A 57 0.65 24.71 5.11
C GLY A 57 1.13 25.57 3.91
N LEU A 58 0.37 25.58 2.80
CA LEU A 58 0.57 26.48 1.66
C LEU A 58 -0.38 27.69 1.68
N HIS A 59 -1.00 27.98 2.84
CA HIS A 59 -1.72 29.22 3.12
C HIS A 59 -1.07 29.93 4.31
#